data_AF-A0A6M4B0G7-F1
#
_entry.id   AF-A0A6M4B0G7-F1
#
_cell.length_a   1.000
_cell.length_b   1.000
_cell.length_c   1.000
_cell.angle_alpha   90.00
_cell.angle_beta   90.00
_cell.angle_gamma   90.00
#
_symmetry.space_group_name_H-M   'P 1'
#
loop_
_entity.id
_entity.type
_entity.pdbx_description
1 polymer ?
#
loop_
_entity_poly.entity_id
_entity_poly.type
_entity_poly.pdbx_seq_one_letter_code
_entity_poly.pdbx_strand_id
1 'polypeptide(L)'
;MFLLTINNNSKNKDLTHLVAKMAVLNNPVENNLFNIAKYSSDMNLDTFYIFSIVVDDSFECKITEVDHPCKVKYIEVGISFFIENFLGSENINFWHYNKNTLYILRNGNYSDVKELFVQIQDTKVQVVRGSSQKAHLISPIDFRLSSYLLILFGMNYKKFNSENAFNIIQKDRYLPSSK
;
A
#
# COMPACT_ATOMS: atom_id res chain seq x y z
N MET A 1 -1.57 -2.81 5.96
CA MET A 1 -0.73 -2.05 5.00
C MET A 1 -0.39 -2.93 3.82
N PHE A 2 -0.35 -2.39 2.61
CA PHE A 2 -0.13 -3.19 1.42
C PHE A 2 0.51 -2.38 0.29
N LEU A 3 1.09 -3.11 -0.66
CA LEU A 3 1.61 -2.60 -1.92
C LEU A 3 0.91 -3.29 -3.09
N LEU A 4 0.82 -2.57 -4.20
CA LEU A 4 0.31 -3.07 -5.47
C LEU A 4 1.41 -2.99 -6.53
N THR A 5 1.49 -4.00 -7.39
CA THR A 5 2.33 -3.97 -8.60
C THR A 5 1.60 -4.59 -9.77
N ILE A 6 1.82 -4.05 -10.97
CA ILE A 6 1.24 -4.62 -12.19
C ILE A 6 1.84 -6.00 -12.45
N ASN A 7 0.99 -7.00 -12.70
CA ASN A 7 1.41 -8.28 -13.22
C ASN A 7 1.45 -8.22 -14.75
N ASN A 8 2.65 -8.10 -15.31
CA ASN A 8 2.83 -8.03 -16.76
C ASN A 8 2.56 -9.38 -17.46
N ASN A 9 2.56 -10.51 -16.73
CA ASN A 9 2.41 -11.84 -17.32
C ASN A 9 0.94 -12.23 -17.58
N SER A 10 -0.02 -11.42 -17.13
CA SER A 10 -1.46 -11.70 -17.28
C SER A 10 -2.24 -10.49 -17.80
N LYS A 11 -1.60 -9.60 -18.57
CA LYS A 11 -2.29 -8.49 -19.21
C LYS A 11 -3.24 -9.01 -20.29
N ASN A 12 -4.53 -8.82 -20.08
CA ASN A 12 -5.54 -8.91 -21.13
C ASN A 12 -5.92 -7.49 -21.57
N LYS A 13 -6.41 -7.29 -22.80
CA LYS A 13 -6.80 -5.96 -23.30
C LYS A 13 -7.81 -5.25 -22.40
N ASP A 14 -8.69 -6.01 -21.75
CA ASP A 14 -9.81 -5.48 -20.97
C ASP A 14 -9.65 -5.65 -19.45
N LEU A 15 -8.53 -6.21 -18.98
CA LEU A 15 -8.32 -6.52 -17.56
C LEU A 15 -6.84 -6.42 -17.17
N THR A 16 -6.56 -5.55 -16.19
CA THR A 16 -5.24 -5.46 -15.56
C THR A 16 -5.22 -6.24 -14.25
N HIS A 17 -4.20 -7.08 -14.09
CA HIS A 17 -3.98 -7.77 -12.83
C HIS A 17 -2.99 -7.01 -11.96
N LEU A 18 -3.38 -6.69 -10.73
CA LEU A 18 -2.50 -6.13 -9.72
C LEU A 18 -2.13 -7.21 -8.70
N VAL A 19 -0.84 -7.45 -8.51
CA VAL A 19 -0.35 -8.30 -7.42
C VAL A 19 -0.30 -7.45 -6.15
N ALA A 20 -0.98 -7.93 -5.11
CA ALA A 20 -0.94 -7.35 -3.79
C ALA A 20 -0.03 -8.14 -2.85
N LYS A 21 0.74 -7.40 -2.04
CA LYS A 21 1.45 -7.92 -0.85
C LYS A 21 1.07 -7.06 0.35
N MET A 22 0.75 -7.73 1.46
CA MET A 22 0.18 -7.09 2.65
C MET A 22 0.96 -7.49 3.90
N ALA A 23 1.08 -6.53 4.82
CA ALA A 23 1.41 -6.77 6.22
C ALA A 23 0.29 -6.20 7.09
N VAL A 24 -0.07 -6.92 8.13
CA VAL A 24 -1.04 -6.47 9.14
C VAL A 24 -0.27 -6.19 10.43
N LEU A 25 -0.54 -5.03 11.00
CA LEU A 25 0.10 -4.55 12.21
C LEU A 25 -0.94 -4.42 13.32
N ASN A 26 -0.50 -4.61 14.56
CA ASN A 26 -1.35 -4.46 15.73
C ASN A 26 -1.62 -2.98 16.05
N ASN A 27 -0.57 -2.13 15.99
CA ASN A 27 -0.67 -0.72 16.33
C ASN A 27 -0.40 0.22 15.14
N PRO A 28 -0.81 1.50 15.24
CA PRO A 28 -0.51 2.53 14.26
C PRO A 28 1.00 2.76 14.07
N VAL A 29 1.34 3.37 12.94
CA VAL A 29 2.71 3.79 12.63
C VAL A 29 3.09 5.02 13.46
N GLU A 30 4.26 5.00 14.10
CA GLU A 30 4.69 6.06 15.03
C GLU A 30 5.92 6.87 14.56
N ASN A 31 6.45 6.64 13.37
CA ASN A 31 7.61 7.40 12.90
C ASN A 31 7.20 8.76 12.32
N ASN A 32 7.96 9.80 12.61
CA ASN A 32 7.70 11.13 12.07
C ASN A 32 8.10 11.21 10.59
N LEU A 33 7.48 12.14 9.87
CA LEU A 33 7.67 12.31 8.43
C LEU A 33 9.12 12.66 8.04
N PHE A 34 9.84 13.38 8.89
CA PHE A 34 11.22 13.75 8.63
C PHE A 34 12.17 12.53 8.63
N ASN A 35 11.99 11.61 9.59
CA ASN A 35 12.74 10.36 9.63
C ASN A 35 12.38 9.46 8.45
N ILE A 36 11.10 9.39 8.09
CA ILE A 36 10.65 8.67 6.89
C ILE A 36 11.37 9.24 5.67
N ALA A 37 11.38 10.56 5.49
CA ALA A 37 12.06 11.23 4.39
C ALA A 37 13.56 10.93 4.35
N LYS A 38 14.22 10.93 5.51
CA LYS A 38 15.64 10.56 5.62
C LYS A 38 15.90 9.14 5.09
N TYR A 39 15.21 8.13 5.64
CA TYR A 39 15.46 6.75 5.23
C TYR A 39 14.98 6.45 3.80
N SER A 40 13.95 7.15 3.32
CA SER A 40 13.53 7.07 1.91
C SER A 40 14.57 7.66 0.95
N SER A 41 15.28 8.71 1.36
CA SER A 41 16.40 9.27 0.59
C SER A 41 17.56 8.28 0.50
N ASP A 42 17.89 7.58 1.59
CA ASP A 42 18.90 6.51 1.60
C ASP A 42 18.57 5.35 0.62
N MET A 43 17.29 5.21 0.24
CA MET A 43 16.81 4.24 -0.74
C MET A 43 16.73 4.80 -2.17
N ASN A 44 17.19 6.03 -2.42
CA ASN A 44 17.08 6.74 -3.70
C ASN A 44 15.62 6.87 -4.20
N LEU A 45 14.68 7.13 -3.30
CA LEU A 45 13.32 7.49 -3.69
C LEU A 45 13.24 9.00 -3.94
N ASP A 46 12.80 9.40 -5.13
CA ASP A 46 12.51 10.82 -5.42
C ASP A 46 11.27 11.30 -4.66
N THR A 47 10.24 10.45 -4.62
CA THR A 47 8.99 10.71 -3.90
C THR A 47 8.45 9.43 -3.32
N PHE A 48 7.99 9.49 -2.07
CA PHE A 48 7.33 8.41 -1.37
C PHE A 48 5.92 8.82 -0.93
N TYR A 49 4.91 8.16 -1.48
CA TYR A 49 3.51 8.38 -1.13
C TYR A 49 3.06 7.37 -0.08
N ILE A 50 2.40 7.84 0.97
CA ILE A 50 1.78 7.01 1.99
C ILE A 50 0.31 7.40 2.03
N PHE A 51 -0.56 6.53 1.49
CA PHE A 51 -2.00 6.70 1.59
C PHE A 51 -2.52 6.01 2.84
N SER A 52 -3.03 6.76 3.80
CA SER A 52 -3.80 6.22 4.92
C SER A 52 -5.29 6.35 4.64
N ILE A 53 -5.88 5.24 4.21
CA ILE A 53 -7.28 5.16 3.79
C ILE A 53 -8.12 4.83 5.02
N VAL A 54 -9.03 5.74 5.35
CA VAL A 54 -10.00 5.61 6.43
C VAL A 54 -11.31 5.11 5.84
N VAL A 55 -11.89 4.05 6.41
CA VAL A 55 -13.21 3.53 6.03
C VAL A 55 -14.30 4.39 6.70
N ASP A 56 -14.23 5.69 6.45
CA ASP A 56 -15.18 6.70 6.90
C ASP A 56 -15.41 7.64 5.71
N ASP A 57 -16.66 7.77 5.30
CA ASP A 57 -17.05 8.58 4.14
C ASP A 57 -17.20 10.07 4.48
N SER A 58 -17.20 10.43 5.77
CA SER A 58 -17.31 11.82 6.20
C SER A 58 -16.00 12.61 6.12
N PHE A 59 -14.88 11.89 5.96
CA PHE A 59 -13.56 12.49 5.90
C PHE A 59 -13.09 12.59 4.45
N GLU A 60 -12.73 13.79 3.99
CA GLU A 60 -12.27 13.98 2.62
C GLU A 60 -10.79 13.59 2.48
N CYS A 61 -9.89 14.54 2.78
CA CYS A 61 -8.46 14.37 2.58
C CYS A 61 -7.68 15.34 3.46
N LYS A 62 -6.56 14.86 4.02
CA LYS A 62 -5.54 15.67 4.68
C LYS A 62 -4.17 15.23 4.20
N ILE A 63 -3.42 16.19 3.69
CA ILE A 63 -2.06 15.97 3.21
C ILE A 63 -1.08 16.60 4.19
N THR A 64 -0.12 15.80 4.65
CA THR A 64 1.06 16.29 5.38
C THR A 64 2.29 15.89 4.58
N GLU A 65 3.17 16.84 4.28
CA GLU A 65 4.34 16.59 3.45
C GLU A 65 5.63 17.15 4.03
N VAL A 66 6.74 16.53 3.63
CA VAL A 66 8.11 16.98 3.84
C VAL A 66 8.83 16.84 2.51
N ASP A 67 9.54 17.87 2.07
CA ASP A 67 10.19 17.89 0.75
C ASP A 67 11.69 17.52 0.77
N HIS A 68 12.31 17.46 1.94
CA HIS A 68 13.75 17.16 2.07
C HIS A 68 14.03 16.19 3.22
N PRO A 69 14.93 15.20 3.06
CA PRO A 69 15.80 14.93 1.90
C PRO A 69 15.16 14.07 0.78
N CYS A 70 13.96 13.54 1.02
CA CYS A 70 13.10 12.90 0.02
C CYS A 70 11.72 13.54 0.14
N LYS A 71 11.00 13.69 -0.98
CA LYS A 71 9.61 14.16 -0.95
C LYS A 71 8.70 13.07 -0.39
N VAL A 72 8.21 13.22 0.83
CA VAL A 72 7.26 12.30 1.45
C VAL A 72 5.90 12.98 1.55
N LYS A 73 4.87 12.34 0.99
CA LYS A 73 3.48 12.76 1.15
C LYS A 73 2.72 11.73 1.95
N TYR A 74 2.31 12.10 3.16
CA TYR A 74 1.34 11.35 3.94
C TYR A 74 -0.05 11.90 3.65
N ILE A 75 -0.87 11.08 3.02
CA ILE A 75 -2.21 11.42 2.55
C ILE A 75 -3.19 10.60 3.36
N GLU A 76 -3.79 11.21 4.37
CA GLU A 76 -4.96 10.63 5.02
C GLU A 76 -6.17 10.94 4.14
N VAL A 77 -7.00 9.95 3.84
CA VAL A 77 -8.10 10.11 2.89
C VAL A 77 -9.26 9.19 3.25
N GLY A 78 -10.49 9.66 3.12
CA GLY A 78 -11.67 8.81 3.27
C GLY A 78 -11.87 7.93 2.05
N ILE A 79 -12.57 6.82 2.23
CA ILE A 79 -12.66 5.79 1.19
C ILE A 79 -13.37 6.30 -0.07
N SER A 80 -14.51 7.00 0.06
CA SER A 80 -15.23 7.58 -1.09
C SER A 80 -14.38 8.62 -1.82
N PHE A 81 -13.75 9.56 -1.08
CA PHE A 81 -12.89 10.57 -1.67
C PHE A 81 -11.69 9.94 -2.40
N PHE A 82 -11.11 8.88 -1.84
CA PHE A 82 -10.00 8.15 -2.45
C PHE A 82 -10.41 7.52 -3.79
N ILE A 83 -11.57 6.85 -3.83
CA ILE A 83 -12.10 6.23 -5.04
C ILE A 83 -12.33 7.29 -6.11
N GLU A 84 -13.05 8.36 -5.80
CA GLU A 84 -13.43 9.38 -6.78
C GLU A 84 -12.22 10.16 -7.30
N ASN A 85 -11.34 10.61 -6.39
CA ASN A 85 -10.31 11.60 -6.73
C ASN A 85 -8.96 10.98 -7.08
N PHE A 86 -8.64 9.78 -6.59
CA PHE A 86 -7.33 9.15 -6.86
C PHE A 86 -7.43 7.93 -7.77
N LEU A 87 -8.49 7.13 -7.65
CA LEU A 87 -8.68 5.98 -8.54
C LEU A 87 -9.47 6.34 -9.79
N GLY A 88 -10.52 7.17 -9.69
CA GLY A 88 -11.40 7.53 -10.79
C GLY A 88 -10.96 8.74 -11.61
N SER A 89 -10.05 9.56 -11.10
CA SER A 89 -9.65 10.81 -11.75
C SER A 89 -8.71 10.58 -12.95
N GLU A 90 -9.10 11.09 -14.12
CA GLU A 90 -8.23 11.11 -15.32
C GLU A 90 -6.99 12.01 -15.14
N ASN A 91 -7.09 13.02 -14.25
CA ASN A 91 -5.99 13.95 -13.97
C ASN A 91 -4.89 13.34 -13.11
N ILE A 92 -5.15 12.20 -12.45
CA ILE A 92 -4.17 11.53 -11.59
C ILE A 92 -3.79 10.19 -12.19
N ASN A 93 -2.53 10.07 -12.60
CA ASN A 93 -2.01 8.83 -13.16
C ASN A 93 -1.65 7.83 -12.05
N PHE A 94 -2.62 6.97 -11.67
CA PHE A 94 -2.44 5.85 -10.73
C PHE A 94 -1.17 5.04 -11.02
N TRP A 95 -0.98 4.65 -12.28
CA TRP A 95 0.10 3.76 -12.70
C TRP A 95 1.49 4.37 -12.48
N HIS A 96 1.57 5.70 -12.55
CA HIS A 96 2.80 6.43 -12.30
C HIS A 96 3.11 6.51 -10.80
N TYR A 97 2.18 7.06 -9.99
CA TYR A 97 2.47 7.29 -8.57
C TYR A 97 2.56 5.98 -7.76
N ASN A 98 1.81 4.93 -8.15
CA ASN A 98 1.78 3.65 -7.44
C ASN A 98 3.16 2.94 -7.34
N LYS A 99 4.14 3.33 -8.18
CA LYS A 99 5.51 2.77 -8.14
C LYS A 99 6.21 2.94 -6.79
N ASN A 100 6.00 4.08 -6.12
CA ASN A 100 6.60 4.39 -4.83
C ASN A 100 5.50 4.76 -3.83
N THR A 101 4.47 3.92 -3.75
CA THR A 101 3.33 4.15 -2.87
C THR A 101 3.15 3.01 -1.88
N LEU A 102 2.95 3.36 -0.61
CA LEU A 102 2.46 2.47 0.43
C LEU A 102 1.00 2.82 0.77
N TYR A 103 0.14 1.80 0.83
CA TYR A 103 -1.24 1.98 1.26
C TYR A 103 -1.44 1.40 2.67
N ILE A 104 -2.18 2.13 3.49
CA ILE A 104 -2.59 1.78 4.85
C ILE A 104 -4.10 1.84 4.87
N LEU A 105 -4.77 0.71 4.62
CA LEU A 105 -6.20 0.59 4.86
C LEU A 105 -6.43 0.36 6.36
N ARG A 106 -7.02 1.34 7.03
CA ARG A 106 -7.31 1.27 8.48
C ARG A 106 -8.49 0.33 8.71
N ASN A 107 -8.37 -0.58 9.68
CA ASN A 107 -9.37 -1.58 10.04
C ASN A 107 -9.86 -2.51 8.91
N GLY A 108 -9.21 -2.50 7.75
CA GLY A 108 -9.58 -3.37 6.64
C GLY A 108 -8.91 -4.74 6.62
N ASN A 109 -9.35 -5.55 5.67
CA ASN A 109 -8.87 -6.89 5.36
C ASN A 109 -8.49 -7.00 3.86
N TYR A 110 -8.04 -8.19 3.44
CA TYR A 110 -7.61 -8.41 2.06
C TYR A 110 -8.76 -8.36 1.04
N SER A 111 -9.99 -8.74 1.41
CA SER A 111 -11.17 -8.62 0.55
C SER A 111 -11.49 -7.15 0.25
N ASP A 112 -11.44 -6.29 1.26
CA ASP A 112 -11.66 -4.85 1.09
C ASP A 112 -10.65 -4.24 0.10
N VAL A 113 -9.39 -4.69 0.15
CA VAL A 113 -8.37 -4.27 -0.82
C VAL A 113 -8.72 -4.71 -2.24
N LYS A 114 -9.33 -5.89 -2.42
CA LYS A 114 -9.76 -6.33 -3.76
C LYS A 114 -10.92 -5.49 -4.28
N GLU A 115 -11.88 -5.17 -3.41
CA GLU A 115 -13.07 -4.40 -3.76
C GLU A 115 -12.71 -2.95 -4.08
N LEU A 116 -11.83 -2.35 -3.27
CA LEU A 116 -11.41 -0.95 -3.43
C LEU A 116 -10.74 -0.67 -4.78
N PHE A 117 -10.01 -1.65 -5.33
CA PHE A 117 -9.27 -1.52 -6.58
C PHE A 117 -9.87 -2.35 -7.71
N VAL A 118 -11.19 -2.58 -7.71
CA VAL A 118 -11.88 -3.30 -8.82
C VAL A 118 -11.82 -2.51 -10.13
N GLN A 119 -11.69 -1.19 -10.04
CA GLN A 119 -11.59 -0.28 -11.16
C GLN A 119 -10.63 0.87 -10.84
N ILE A 120 -9.83 1.24 -11.83
CA ILE A 120 -8.92 2.38 -11.78
C ILE A 120 -9.10 3.12 -13.09
N GLN A 121 -9.65 4.33 -13.04
CA GLN A 121 -10.11 5.10 -14.19
C GLN A 121 -11.04 4.22 -15.05
N ASP A 122 -10.80 4.12 -16.35
CA ASP A 122 -11.57 3.25 -17.25
C ASP A 122 -11.05 1.80 -17.32
N THR A 123 -10.07 1.45 -16.49
CA THR A 123 -9.45 0.11 -16.50
C THR A 123 -10.06 -0.78 -15.44
N LYS A 124 -10.62 -1.92 -15.84
CA LYS A 124 -10.99 -2.99 -14.92
C LYS A 124 -9.73 -3.63 -14.33
N VAL A 125 -9.74 -3.85 -13.02
CA VAL A 125 -8.60 -4.34 -12.28
C VAL A 125 -9.00 -5.55 -11.44
N GLN A 126 -8.16 -6.58 -11.47
CA GLN A 126 -8.25 -7.72 -10.57
C GLN A 126 -7.03 -7.75 -9.65
N VAL A 127 -7.28 -7.55 -8.35
CA VAL A 127 -6.23 -7.71 -7.33
C VAL A 127 -6.07 -9.19 -7.00
N VAL A 128 -4.88 -9.71 -7.26
CA VAL A 128 -4.49 -11.09 -7.01
C VAL A 128 -3.45 -11.19 -5.90
N ARG A 129 -3.51 -12.30 -5.17
CA ARG A 129 -2.50 -12.60 -4.14
C ARG A 129 -1.20 -12.93 -4.87
N GLY A 130 -0.12 -12.26 -4.50
CA GLY A 130 1.20 -12.64 -5.00
C GLY A 130 1.65 -13.96 -4.39
N SER A 131 1.42 -15.07 -5.07
CA SER A 131 2.06 -16.35 -4.79
C SER A 131 3.29 -16.50 -5.68
N SER A 132 4.45 -16.76 -5.08
CA SER A 132 5.67 -17.01 -5.86
C SER A 132 5.82 -18.52 -6.06
N GLN A 133 5.85 -18.98 -7.31
CA GLN A 133 6.36 -20.32 -7.65
C GLN A 133 7.84 -20.48 -7.25
N LYS A 134 8.55 -19.35 -7.06
CA LYS A 134 9.93 -19.26 -6.61
C LYS A 134 9.97 -18.77 -5.16
N ALA A 135 9.35 -19.52 -4.24
CA ALA A 135 9.27 -19.13 -2.83
C ALA A 135 10.66 -18.94 -2.17
N HIS A 136 11.71 -19.55 -2.74
CA HIS A 136 13.10 -19.39 -2.32
C HIS A 136 13.75 -18.08 -2.81
N LEU A 137 13.06 -17.29 -3.63
CA LEU A 137 13.52 -15.99 -4.11
C LEU A 137 12.64 -14.88 -3.55
N ILE A 138 13.28 -13.83 -3.05
CA ILE A 138 12.60 -12.61 -2.62
C ILE A 138 12.16 -11.87 -3.88
N SER A 139 10.85 -11.64 -4.03
CA SER A 139 10.33 -10.85 -5.14
C SER A 139 10.56 -9.35 -4.90
N PRO A 140 10.66 -8.51 -5.95
CA PRO A 140 10.84 -7.07 -5.78
C PRO A 140 9.75 -6.40 -4.93
N ILE A 141 8.50 -6.85 -5.04
CA ILE A 141 7.40 -6.31 -4.21
C ILE A 141 7.51 -6.74 -2.75
N ASP A 142 8.00 -7.96 -2.47
CA ASP A 142 8.26 -8.42 -1.09
C ASP A 142 9.37 -7.59 -0.46
N PHE A 143 10.49 -7.40 -1.19
CA PHE A 143 11.60 -6.56 -0.72
C PHE A 143 11.15 -5.13 -0.43
N ARG A 144 10.42 -4.50 -1.37
CA ARG A 144 9.89 -3.14 -1.21
C ARG A 144 8.98 -3.01 0.01
N LEU A 145 8.08 -3.98 0.24
CA LEU A 145 7.20 -3.97 1.41
C LEU A 145 8.01 -4.05 2.70
N SER A 146 8.97 -4.96 2.79
CA SER A 146 9.86 -5.09 3.95
C SER A 146 10.66 -3.81 4.22
N SER A 147 11.21 -3.18 3.18
CA SER A 147 11.95 -1.92 3.33
C SER A 147 11.05 -0.78 3.82
N TYR A 148 9.86 -0.61 3.24
CA TYR A 148 8.94 0.45 3.67
C TYR A 148 8.44 0.23 5.10
N LEU A 149 8.20 -1.03 5.50
CA LEU A 149 7.90 -1.36 6.89
C LEU A 149 9.02 -0.91 7.83
N LEU A 150 10.28 -1.24 7.53
CA LEU A 150 11.41 -0.81 8.35
C LEU A 150 11.52 0.72 8.44
N ILE A 151 11.30 1.45 7.34
CA ILE A 151 11.26 2.92 7.33
C ILE A 151 10.18 3.45 8.28
N LEU A 152 8.97 2.91 8.19
CA LEU A 152 7.84 3.33 9.04
C LEU A 152 8.07 3.04 10.53
N PHE A 153 8.94 2.09 10.87
CA PHE A 153 9.35 1.81 12.24
C PHE A 153 10.68 2.45 12.62
N GLY A 154 11.16 3.43 11.85
CA GLY A 154 12.39 4.16 12.15
C GLY A 154 13.63 3.28 12.16
N MET A 155 13.66 2.27 11.28
CA MET A 155 14.70 1.23 11.21
C MET A 155 14.84 0.40 12.51
N ASN A 156 13.84 0.46 13.41
CA ASN A 156 13.81 -0.35 14.63
C ASN A 156 13.18 -1.71 14.36
N TYR A 157 14.03 -2.68 14.02
CA TYR A 157 13.61 -4.06 13.77
C TYR A 157 12.84 -4.68 14.94
N LYS A 158 13.26 -4.43 16.19
CA LYS A 158 12.59 -5.01 17.37
C LYS A 158 11.15 -4.54 17.47
N LYS A 159 10.91 -3.25 17.22
CA LYS A 159 9.55 -2.66 17.21
C LYS A 159 8.71 -3.20 16.07
N PHE A 160 9.26 -3.24 14.85
CA PHE A 160 8.54 -3.87 13.73
C PHE A 160 8.14 -5.32 14.06
N ASN A 161 9.06 -6.09 14.63
CA ASN A 161 8.82 -7.50 14.97
C ASN A 161 7.74 -7.67 16.05
N SER A 162 7.67 -6.78 17.06
CA SER A 162 6.63 -6.83 18.08
C SER A 162 5.25 -6.43 17.54
N GLU A 163 5.21 -5.57 16.52
CA GLU A 163 3.96 -5.08 15.92
C GLU A 163 3.43 -5.94 14.78
N ASN A 164 4.25 -6.87 14.27
CA ASN A 164 3.86 -7.75 13.18
C ASN A 164 2.82 -8.79 13.65
N ALA A 165 1.61 -8.69 13.12
CA ALA A 165 0.50 -9.56 13.50
C ALA A 165 0.50 -10.92 12.78
N PHE A 166 1.51 -11.25 11.97
CA PHE A 166 1.50 -12.42 11.07
C PHE A 166 1.14 -13.75 11.76
N ASN A 167 1.61 -13.98 12.99
CA ASN A 167 1.37 -15.23 13.71
C ASN A 167 0.01 -15.30 14.41
N ILE A 168 -0.66 -14.17 14.61
CA ILE A 168 -1.90 -14.06 15.43
C ILE A 168 -3.10 -13.56 14.64
N ILE A 169 -2.89 -13.15 13.39
CA ILE A 169 -3.95 -12.67 12.50
C ILE A 169 -4.94 -13.79 12.16
N GLN A 170 -6.22 -13.48 12.23
CA GLN A 170 -7.28 -14.40 11.84
C GLN A 170 -7.30 -14.63 10.32
N LYS A 171 -7.65 -15.85 9.89
CA LYS A 171 -7.58 -16.29 8.48
C LYS A 171 -8.40 -15.42 7.54
N ASP A 172 -9.58 -15.00 7.97
CA ASP A 172 -10.50 -14.11 7.24
C ASP A 172 -9.89 -12.75 6.89
N ARG A 173 -8.90 -12.28 7.66
CA ARG A 173 -8.24 -10.99 7.39
C ARG A 173 -7.32 -11.01 6.19
N TYR A 174 -6.78 -12.18 5.81
CA TYR A 174 -5.79 -12.31 4.73
C TYR A 174 -6.13 -13.38 3.67
N LEU A 175 -7.13 -14.22 3.93
CA LEU A 175 -7.74 -15.11 2.96
C LEU A 175 -9.14 -14.56 2.65
N PRO A 176 -9.42 -14.13 1.41
CA PRO A 176 -10.77 -13.79 1.03
C PRO A 176 -11.64 -15.04 1.23
N SER A 177 -12.68 -14.91 2.04
CA SER A 177 -13.66 -15.97 2.24
C SER A 177 -14.31 -16.26 0.89
N SER A 178 -14.35 -17.52 0.48
CA SER A 178 -15.22 -17.97 -0.60
C SER A 178 -16.66 -17.84 -0.13
N LYS A 179 -17.28 -16.68 -0.39
CA LYS A 179 -18.71 -16.48 -0.37
C LYS A 179 -19.12 -16.04 -1.77
#